data_AF-A0A2K5RS18-F1
#
_entry.id   AF-A0A2K5RS18-F1
#
_cell.length_a   1.000
_cell.length_b   1.000
_cell.length_c   1.000
_cell.angle_alpha   90.00
_cell.angle_beta   90.00
_cell.angle_gamma   90.00
#
_symmetry.space_group_name_H-M   'P 1'
#
loop_
_entity.id
_entity.type
_entity.pdbx_description
1 polymer ?
#
loop_
_entity_poly.entity_id
_entity_poly.type
_entity_poly.pdbx_seq_one_letter_code
_entity_poly.pdbx_strand_id
1 'polypeptide(L)'
;MFRTKRSALVRRLWRSRAPGGEDEEEGAGGGGGGGELRGEGATDSRAHGAGGGGAGRAGCCLGKAVRGAKGHHHPHPPSVGAGAAGGAEADLKALTHSVLKKLKERQLELLLQAVESRGGTRTACLLLPGRLDCRLGPGAPASAQPAQPPSSYSLPLLLCKVFRWPDLRHSSEVKRLCCCESYGKINPELVCCNPHHLSRLCELESPPPPYSRYPMDFLKPSADCPDAVPSSAETGGTNYLAPGGLSDSQLLLEPGDRSHWCVVAYWEEKTRVGRLYCVQEPSLDIFYDLPQGNGFCLGQLNSDNKSQLVQKVRSKIGCGIQLTREVDGVWVYNRSSYPIFIKSATLDNPDSRTLLVHKVFPGFSIKAFDYEKAYSLQRPNDHEFMQQPWTGFTVQISFVKGWGQCYTRQFISSCPCWLEVIFNSR
;
A
#
# COMPACT_ATOMS: atom_id res chain seq x y z
N MET A 1 10.19 24.68 -35.72
CA MET A 1 9.70 25.37 -34.51
C MET A 1 10.35 24.73 -33.29
N PHE A 2 11.30 25.40 -32.64
CA PHE A 2 11.98 24.85 -31.46
C PHE A 2 10.99 24.75 -30.29
N ARG A 3 10.91 23.58 -29.65
CA ARG A 3 10.03 23.34 -28.50
C ARG A 3 10.59 24.07 -27.28
N THR A 4 9.76 24.90 -26.62
CA THR A 4 10.17 25.56 -25.37
C THR A 4 10.34 24.56 -24.25
N LYS A 5 11.26 24.80 -23.30
CA LYS A 5 11.50 23.97 -22.12
C LYS A 5 10.19 23.69 -21.36
N ARG A 6 9.40 24.73 -21.10
CA ARG A 6 8.05 24.64 -20.56
C ARG A 6 7.15 23.62 -21.27
N SER A 7 7.07 23.69 -22.61
CA SER A 7 6.23 22.76 -23.39
C SER A 7 6.68 21.30 -23.27
N ALA A 8 7.97 21.06 -23.02
CA ALA A 8 8.51 19.72 -22.77
C ALA A 8 8.13 19.19 -21.39
N LEU A 9 8.22 20.03 -20.35
CA LEU A 9 7.84 19.68 -18.98
C LEU A 9 6.35 19.30 -18.90
N VAL A 10 5.46 20.14 -19.44
CA VAL A 10 4.01 19.90 -19.43
C VAL A 10 3.66 18.59 -20.15
N ARG A 11 4.27 18.33 -21.32
CA ARG A 11 4.05 17.05 -22.04
C ARG A 11 4.52 15.84 -21.25
N ARG A 12 5.62 15.93 -20.51
CA ARG A 12 6.10 14.84 -19.65
C ARG A 12 5.14 14.60 -18.49
N LEU A 13 4.68 15.65 -17.82
CA LEU A 13 3.66 15.56 -16.77
C LEU A 13 2.42 14.83 -17.26
N TRP A 14 1.88 15.19 -18.43
CA TRP A 14 0.71 14.51 -19.00
C TRP A 14 0.93 13.03 -19.31
N ARG A 15 2.16 12.62 -19.67
CA ARG A 15 2.50 11.20 -19.85
C ARG A 15 2.63 10.44 -18.55
N SER A 16 2.89 11.14 -17.44
CA SER A 16 3.04 10.56 -16.11
C SER A 16 1.76 10.60 -15.28
N ARG A 17 0.60 10.88 -15.89
CA ARG A 17 -0.70 10.80 -15.22
C ARG A 17 -0.99 9.35 -14.78
N ALA A 18 -1.76 9.20 -13.71
CA ALA A 18 -2.23 7.88 -13.30
C ALA A 18 -3.14 7.28 -14.40
N PRO A 19 -3.02 5.98 -14.72
CA PRO A 19 -3.93 5.33 -15.64
C PRO A 19 -5.35 5.37 -15.06
N GLY A 20 -6.31 5.89 -15.82
CA GLY A 20 -7.73 5.82 -15.47
C GLY A 20 -8.20 4.38 -15.56
N GLY A 21 -9.06 3.95 -14.65
CA GLY A 21 -9.81 2.71 -14.87
C GLY A 21 -10.66 2.89 -16.12
N GLU A 22 -10.70 1.87 -16.98
CA GLU A 22 -11.39 1.80 -18.29
C GLU A 22 -10.61 2.24 -19.54
N ASP A 23 -9.32 1.96 -19.62
CA ASP A 23 -8.63 1.81 -20.92
C ASP A 23 -8.19 0.34 -21.10
N GLU A 24 -9.16 -0.56 -21.31
CA GLU A 24 -8.95 -1.84 -22.02
C GLU A 24 -9.48 -1.71 -23.46
N GLU A 25 -8.53 -1.81 -24.42
CA GLU A 25 -8.63 -2.01 -25.87
C GLU A 25 -9.63 -1.21 -26.74
N GLU A 26 -9.07 -0.47 -27.71
CA GLU A 26 -9.31 -0.78 -29.13
C GLU A 26 -8.08 -0.41 -29.97
N GLY A 27 -7.57 -1.38 -30.74
CA GLY A 27 -6.34 -1.30 -31.51
C GLY A 27 -6.51 -0.94 -32.99
N ALA A 28 -5.38 -0.62 -33.61
CA ALA A 28 -5.02 -0.85 -35.02
C ALA A 28 -3.50 -0.58 -35.11
N GLY A 29 -2.62 -1.41 -35.66
CA GLY A 29 -2.75 -2.49 -36.61
C GLY A 29 -1.66 -2.30 -37.68
N GLY A 30 -0.80 -3.31 -37.87
CA GLY A 30 -0.08 -3.54 -39.13
C GLY A 30 1.30 -2.89 -39.32
N GLY A 31 2.31 -3.73 -39.47
CA GLY A 31 3.64 -3.33 -39.94
C GLY A 31 4.62 -4.50 -39.95
N GLY A 32 4.36 -5.49 -40.79
CA GLY A 32 5.28 -6.61 -41.04
C GLY A 32 6.57 -6.14 -41.72
N GLY A 33 7.65 -6.87 -41.46
CA GLY A 33 8.95 -6.67 -42.09
C GLY A 33 9.87 -7.83 -41.72
N GLY A 34 9.67 -8.96 -42.41
CA GLY A 34 10.63 -10.05 -42.42
C GLY A 34 11.90 -9.63 -43.16
N GLY A 35 13.04 -10.02 -42.61
CA GLY A 35 14.36 -9.92 -43.24
C GLY A 35 15.16 -11.15 -42.87
N GLU A 36 15.20 -12.10 -43.80
CA GLU A 36 16.07 -13.28 -43.78
C GLU A 36 17.55 -12.88 -43.75
N LEU A 37 18.37 -13.63 -43.00
CA LEU A 37 19.78 -13.86 -43.30
C LEU A 37 20.21 -15.21 -42.73
N ARG A 38 20.13 -16.22 -43.61
CA ARG A 38 20.99 -17.39 -43.82
C ARG A 38 21.83 -17.93 -42.64
N GLY A 39 21.62 -19.21 -42.37
CA GLY A 39 22.62 -20.14 -41.84
C GLY A 39 22.32 -21.57 -42.33
N GLU A 40 23.15 -22.06 -43.24
CA GLU A 40 23.30 -23.47 -43.68
C GLU A 40 23.49 -24.38 -42.45
N GLY A 41 23.08 -25.64 -42.33
CA GLY A 41 22.84 -26.72 -43.29
C GLY A 41 23.69 -27.93 -42.85
N ALA A 42 23.07 -29.00 -42.31
CA ALA A 42 23.57 -30.40 -42.24
C ALA A 42 22.61 -31.26 -41.37
N THR A 43 21.78 -32.13 -41.96
CA THR A 43 21.88 -33.63 -41.93
C THR A 43 21.89 -34.21 -40.51
N ASP A 44 21.04 -35.15 -40.08
CA ASP A 44 20.68 -36.40 -40.74
C ASP A 44 19.58 -37.18 -39.97
N SER A 45 18.72 -37.87 -40.74
CA SER A 45 18.16 -39.22 -40.53
C SER A 45 17.29 -39.69 -39.33
N ARG A 46 16.11 -40.22 -39.74
CA ARG A 46 15.35 -41.43 -39.28
C ARG A 46 14.54 -41.39 -37.97
N ALA A 47 13.44 -42.13 -37.78
CA ALA A 47 12.36 -42.75 -38.58
C ALA A 47 11.47 -43.54 -37.58
N HIS A 48 10.15 -43.64 -37.85
CA HIS A 48 9.15 -44.59 -37.28
C HIS A 48 8.81 -44.48 -35.77
N GLY A 49 7.60 -44.70 -35.26
CA GLY A 49 6.32 -45.11 -35.83
C GLY A 49 5.35 -45.57 -34.70
N ALA A 50 4.07 -45.17 -34.84
CA ALA A 50 2.81 -45.84 -34.43
C ALA A 50 2.48 -46.28 -32.98
N GLY A 51 1.25 -45.93 -32.57
CA GLY A 51 0.32 -46.67 -31.67
C GLY A 51 0.34 -46.25 -30.20
N GLY A 52 -0.76 -46.02 -29.47
CA GLY A 52 -2.20 -46.15 -29.69
C GLY A 52 -2.92 -46.18 -28.32
N GLY A 53 -4.15 -45.64 -28.25
CA GLY A 53 -5.09 -45.76 -27.11
C GLY A 53 -4.87 -44.74 -25.98
N GLY A 54 -5.87 -44.11 -25.36
CA GLY A 54 -7.32 -44.20 -25.39
C GLY A 54 -7.87 -43.57 -24.09
N ALA A 55 -9.07 -42.97 -24.15
CA ALA A 55 -9.90 -42.44 -23.05
C ALA A 55 -9.42 -41.12 -22.37
N GLY A 56 -10.24 -40.09 -22.17
CA GLY A 56 -11.66 -39.89 -22.44
C GLY A 56 -12.07 -38.41 -22.25
N ARG A 57 -13.05 -37.97 -23.06
CA ARG A 57 -14.17 -37.01 -22.83
C ARG A 57 -14.13 -36.15 -21.56
N ALA A 58 -14.62 -34.90 -21.48
CA ALA A 58 -15.34 -33.93 -22.33
C ALA A 58 -15.42 -32.64 -21.44
N GLY A 59 -15.49 -31.38 -21.88
CA GLY A 59 -16.21 -30.83 -23.03
C GLY A 59 -17.67 -30.49 -22.67
N CYS A 60 -17.92 -29.38 -21.95
CA CYS A 60 -19.25 -28.76 -21.77
C CYS A 60 -19.05 -27.23 -21.77
N CYS A 61 -19.23 -26.46 -22.86
CA CYS A 61 -20.44 -26.15 -23.64
C CYS A 61 -21.41 -25.18 -22.93
N LEU A 62 -21.49 -23.98 -23.52
CA LEU A 62 -22.53 -22.97 -23.37
C LEU A 62 -23.95 -23.54 -23.52
N GLY A 63 -24.89 -23.04 -22.73
CA GLY A 63 -26.32 -23.31 -22.84
C GLY A 63 -27.15 -22.03 -22.73
N LYS A 64 -27.87 -21.72 -23.81
CA LYS A 64 -28.71 -20.53 -24.05
C LYS A 64 -30.02 -20.51 -23.27
N ALA A 65 -30.59 -19.30 -23.25
CA ALA A 65 -31.89 -18.85 -22.78
C ALA A 65 -33.12 -19.67 -23.19
N VAL A 66 -34.15 -19.61 -22.33
CA VAL A 66 -35.57 -19.87 -22.64
C VAL A 66 -36.41 -18.69 -22.12
N ARG A 67 -37.35 -18.22 -22.94
CA ARG A 67 -38.30 -17.13 -22.69
C ARG A 67 -39.68 -17.67 -22.28
N GLY A 68 -40.36 -16.91 -21.42
CA GLY A 68 -41.83 -16.81 -21.29
C GLY A 68 -42.32 -17.04 -19.85
N ALA A 69 -43.29 -16.32 -19.28
CA ALA A 69 -43.90 -15.00 -19.46
C ALA A 69 -44.80 -14.73 -18.23
N LYS A 70 -45.09 -13.44 -17.93
CA LYS A 70 -45.97 -12.86 -16.88
C LYS A 70 -45.42 -12.90 -15.45
N GLY A 71 -45.36 -11.83 -14.67
CA GLY A 71 -45.77 -10.44 -14.82
C GLY A 71 -45.94 -9.88 -13.41
N HIS A 72 -45.06 -8.99 -12.96
CA HIS A 72 -45.27 -8.11 -11.80
C HIS A 72 -44.40 -6.87 -11.93
N HIS A 73 -45.05 -5.71 -11.88
CA HIS A 73 -44.45 -4.38 -11.97
C HIS A 73 -43.65 -4.05 -10.70
N HIS A 74 -42.35 -3.79 -10.86
CA HIS A 74 -41.57 -2.96 -9.94
C HIS A 74 -40.75 -1.95 -10.75
N PRO A 75 -40.61 -0.70 -10.27
CA PRO A 75 -40.00 0.39 -11.05
C PRO A 75 -38.48 0.23 -11.13
N HIS A 76 -37.94 0.36 -12.35
CA HIS A 76 -36.50 0.48 -12.61
C HIS A 76 -35.96 1.80 -12.05
N PRO A 77 -34.75 1.83 -11.42
CA PRO A 77 -34.02 3.08 -11.22
C PRO A 77 -33.46 3.58 -12.56
N PRO A 78 -33.31 4.90 -12.76
CA PRO A 78 -32.85 5.45 -14.03
C PRO A 78 -31.38 5.07 -14.28
N SER A 79 -31.09 4.66 -15.50
CA SER A 79 -29.75 4.50 -16.04
C SER A 79 -29.01 5.83 -15.98
N VAL A 80 -28.03 5.94 -15.10
CA VAL A 80 -27.12 7.09 -15.05
C VAL A 80 -26.22 7.02 -16.28
N GLY A 81 -26.38 7.99 -17.18
CA GLY A 81 -25.85 7.94 -18.54
C GLY A 81 -24.32 7.98 -18.61
N ALA A 82 -23.77 7.20 -19.55
CA ALA A 82 -22.37 7.21 -19.97
C ALA A 82 -21.84 8.61 -20.37
N GLY A 83 -22.72 9.58 -20.64
CA GLY A 83 -22.34 10.97 -20.93
C GLY A 83 -21.86 11.79 -19.73
N ALA A 84 -22.22 11.42 -18.50
CA ALA A 84 -21.82 12.18 -17.29
C ALA A 84 -20.37 11.89 -16.87
N ALA A 85 -19.90 10.65 -17.07
CA ALA A 85 -18.53 10.25 -16.75
C ALA A 85 -17.50 10.93 -17.68
N GLY A 86 -17.80 11.02 -18.98
CA GLY A 86 -16.94 11.71 -19.95
C GLY A 86 -16.85 13.22 -19.71
N GLY A 87 -17.92 13.86 -19.22
CA GLY A 87 -17.93 15.28 -18.85
C GLY A 87 -17.02 15.58 -17.65
N ALA A 88 -17.09 14.76 -16.60
CA ALA A 88 -16.26 14.93 -15.41
C ALA A 88 -14.76 14.78 -15.69
N GLU A 89 -14.38 13.86 -16.59
CA GLU A 89 -12.98 13.68 -16.98
C GLU A 89 -12.45 14.85 -17.83
N ALA A 90 -13.29 15.40 -18.73
CA ALA A 90 -12.94 16.57 -19.51
C ALA A 90 -12.75 17.82 -18.62
N ASP A 91 -13.62 18.01 -17.64
CA ASP A 91 -13.51 19.08 -16.65
C ASP A 91 -12.23 18.95 -15.81
N LEU A 92 -11.90 17.73 -15.36
CA LEU A 92 -10.66 17.46 -14.64
C LEU A 92 -9.44 17.83 -15.48
N LYS A 93 -9.40 17.41 -16.75
CA LYS A 93 -8.31 17.74 -17.69
C LYS A 93 -8.19 19.26 -17.90
N ALA A 94 -9.30 19.97 -18.06
CA ALA A 94 -9.32 21.42 -18.23
C ALA A 94 -8.81 22.17 -17.00
N LEU A 95 -9.24 21.75 -15.80
CA LEU A 95 -8.76 22.30 -14.53
C LEU A 95 -7.26 22.08 -14.36
N THR A 96 -6.77 20.86 -14.61
CA THR A 96 -5.34 20.55 -14.55
C THR A 96 -4.55 21.40 -15.54
N HIS A 97 -5.03 21.56 -16.77
CA HIS A 97 -4.36 22.39 -17.76
C HIS A 97 -4.26 23.86 -17.31
N SER A 98 -5.33 24.41 -16.72
CA SER A 98 -5.32 25.76 -16.15
C SER A 98 -4.28 25.92 -15.04
N VAL A 99 -4.16 24.93 -14.15
CA VAL A 99 -3.13 24.90 -13.11
C VAL A 99 -1.73 24.87 -13.71
N LEU A 100 -1.44 23.89 -14.58
CA LEU A 100 -0.11 23.75 -15.19
C LEU A 100 0.29 25.00 -15.99
N LYS A 101 -0.67 25.70 -16.63
CA LYS A 101 -0.43 26.96 -17.33
C LYS A 101 -0.01 28.10 -16.39
N LYS A 102 -0.47 28.11 -15.14
CA LYS A 102 -0.13 29.13 -14.13
C LYS A 102 1.19 28.85 -13.38
N LEU A 103 1.68 27.61 -13.37
CA LEU A 103 2.93 27.26 -12.67
C LEU A 103 4.17 27.85 -13.36
N LYS A 104 5.14 28.32 -12.58
CA LYS A 104 6.47 28.73 -13.06
C LYS A 104 7.28 27.51 -13.53
N GLU A 105 8.31 27.69 -14.37
CA GLU A 105 9.12 26.57 -14.87
C GLU A 105 9.74 25.74 -13.73
N ARG A 106 10.27 26.41 -12.69
CA ARG A 106 10.81 25.72 -11.51
C ARG A 106 9.77 24.86 -10.78
N GLN A 107 8.52 25.34 -10.69
CA GLN A 107 7.43 24.59 -10.06
C GLN A 107 7.03 23.37 -10.91
N LEU A 108 7.06 23.49 -12.24
CA LEU A 108 6.83 22.36 -13.14
C LEU A 108 7.95 21.31 -13.04
N GLU A 109 9.20 21.72 -12.90
CA GLU A 109 10.33 20.81 -12.66
C GLU A 109 10.16 20.04 -11.34
N LEU A 110 9.82 20.73 -10.26
CA LEU A 110 9.58 20.11 -8.95
C LEU A 110 8.42 19.11 -9.00
N LEU A 111 7.30 19.49 -9.62
CA LEU A 111 6.15 18.60 -9.80
C LEU A 111 6.54 17.38 -10.64
N LEU A 112 7.26 17.59 -11.75
CA LEU A 112 7.66 16.52 -12.64
C LEU A 112 8.60 15.53 -11.95
N GLN A 113 9.59 16.04 -11.21
CA GLN A 113 10.50 15.23 -10.42
C GLN A 113 9.74 14.39 -9.39
N ALA A 114 8.75 14.97 -8.70
CA ALA A 114 7.92 14.26 -7.74
C ALA A 114 7.11 13.13 -8.39
N VAL A 115 6.44 13.42 -9.50
CA VAL A 115 5.58 12.44 -10.19
C VAL A 115 6.40 11.31 -10.83
N GLU A 116 7.53 11.64 -11.46
CA GLU A 116 8.38 10.63 -12.11
C GLU A 116 9.17 9.79 -11.10
N SER A 117 9.47 10.31 -9.90
CA SER A 117 10.12 9.51 -8.85
C SER A 117 9.21 8.45 -8.25
N ARG A 118 7.88 8.60 -8.41
CA ARG A 118 6.86 7.69 -7.85
C ARG A 118 7.02 7.46 -6.34
N GLY A 119 7.58 8.44 -5.63
CA GLY A 119 7.87 8.33 -4.19
C GLY A 119 9.16 7.57 -3.85
N GLY A 120 9.94 7.14 -4.85
CA GLY A 120 11.23 6.48 -4.67
C GLY A 120 12.39 7.43 -4.38
N THR A 121 12.21 8.74 -4.56
CA THR A 121 13.18 9.74 -4.10
C THR A 121 12.48 10.85 -3.32
N ARG A 122 13.19 11.40 -2.32
CA ARG A 122 12.69 12.57 -1.58
C ARG A 122 12.67 13.78 -2.52
N THR A 123 11.52 14.44 -2.58
CA THR A 123 11.31 15.63 -3.40
C THR A 123 10.81 16.78 -2.54
N ALA A 124 11.12 18.01 -2.96
CA ALA A 124 10.76 19.21 -2.20
C ALA A 124 9.24 19.47 -2.21
N CYS A 125 8.78 20.30 -1.26
CA CYS A 125 7.39 20.74 -1.24
C CYS A 125 7.08 21.64 -2.44
N LEU A 126 5.92 21.41 -3.07
CA LEU A 126 5.39 22.30 -4.10
C LEU A 126 4.38 23.25 -3.45
N LEU A 127 4.84 24.38 -2.95
CA LEU A 127 3.99 25.35 -2.26
C LEU A 127 3.17 26.19 -3.25
N LEU A 128 1.84 26.08 -3.17
CA LEU A 128 0.87 26.79 -4.03
C LEU A 128 -0.33 27.26 -3.20
N PRO A 129 -1.12 28.24 -3.68
CA PRO A 129 -2.40 28.59 -3.07
C PRO A 129 -3.33 27.39 -2.97
N GLY A 130 -4.02 27.19 -1.85
CA GLY A 130 -4.81 25.98 -1.60
C GLY A 130 -6.01 25.77 -2.52
N ARG A 131 -6.53 26.86 -3.10
CA ARG A 131 -7.57 26.85 -4.13
C ARG A 131 -7.11 27.68 -5.30
N LEU A 132 -7.54 27.28 -6.49
CA LEU A 132 -7.38 28.10 -7.68
C LEU A 132 -8.61 28.97 -7.83
N ASP A 133 -8.42 30.29 -7.96
CA ASP A 133 -9.46 31.17 -8.48
C ASP A 133 -9.70 30.82 -9.95
N CYS A 134 -10.65 29.91 -10.18
CA CYS A 134 -11.17 29.56 -11.48
C CYS A 134 -12.34 30.49 -11.82
N ARG A 135 -12.10 31.79 -11.94
CA ARG A 135 -13.02 32.61 -12.74
C ARG A 135 -12.79 32.22 -14.21
N LEU A 136 -13.67 31.38 -14.73
CA LEU A 136 -13.72 31.02 -16.14
C LEU A 136 -14.03 32.31 -16.95
N GLY A 137 -12.99 32.92 -17.53
CA GLY A 137 -13.09 33.96 -18.57
C GLY A 137 -13.46 35.38 -18.10
N PRO A 138 -12.87 36.44 -18.70
CA PRO A 138 -13.41 37.79 -18.64
C PRO A 138 -14.66 37.85 -19.56
N GLY A 139 -15.86 37.75 -18.99
CA GLY A 139 -17.09 37.89 -19.78
C GLY A 139 -18.39 37.29 -19.22
N ALA A 140 -18.38 36.60 -18.07
CA ALA A 140 -19.63 36.11 -17.48
C ALA A 140 -20.40 37.27 -16.79
N PRO A 141 -21.68 37.53 -17.15
CA PRO A 141 -22.48 38.58 -16.52
C PRO A 141 -22.70 38.29 -15.03
N ALA A 142 -22.68 39.34 -14.22
CA ALA A 142 -22.75 39.29 -12.76
C ALA A 142 -24.10 38.81 -12.16
N SER A 143 -24.98 38.20 -12.95
CA SER A 143 -26.35 37.85 -12.56
C SER A 143 -26.73 36.37 -12.67
N ALA A 144 -25.80 35.48 -13.04
CA ALA A 144 -26.05 34.04 -12.95
C ALA A 144 -25.64 33.52 -11.56
N GLN A 145 -26.62 33.38 -10.68
CA GLN A 145 -26.51 32.58 -9.46
C GLN A 145 -26.01 31.18 -9.83
N PRO A 146 -24.85 30.70 -9.33
CA PRO A 146 -24.39 29.37 -9.69
C PRO A 146 -25.33 28.34 -9.05
N ALA A 147 -26.20 27.76 -9.86
CA ALA A 147 -26.83 26.49 -9.55
C ALA A 147 -25.72 25.44 -9.45
N GLN A 148 -25.33 25.11 -8.22
CA GLN A 148 -24.22 24.24 -7.81
C GLN A 148 -22.82 24.85 -8.00
N PRO A 149 -21.96 24.86 -6.95
CA PRO A 149 -20.56 25.26 -7.13
C PRO A 149 -19.88 24.26 -8.08
N PRO A 150 -19.16 24.72 -9.13
CA PRO A 150 -18.32 23.80 -9.90
C PRO A 150 -17.37 23.12 -8.92
N SER A 151 -17.26 21.79 -8.98
CA SER A 151 -16.48 20.95 -8.06
C SER A 151 -15.08 21.55 -7.83
N SER A 152 -14.94 22.38 -6.79
CA SER A 152 -13.70 23.11 -6.54
C SER A 152 -12.79 22.18 -5.75
N TYR A 153 -12.13 21.29 -6.48
CA TYR A 153 -11.05 20.48 -5.92
C TYR A 153 -10.01 21.45 -5.33
N SER A 154 -9.59 21.19 -4.08
CA SER A 154 -8.37 21.83 -3.58
C SER A 154 -7.21 21.43 -4.48
N LEU A 155 -6.21 22.31 -4.67
CA LEU A 155 -5.07 21.99 -5.54
C LEU A 155 -4.36 20.69 -5.15
N PRO A 156 -4.13 20.37 -3.85
CA PRO A 156 -3.56 19.08 -3.48
C PRO A 156 -4.41 17.89 -3.93
N LEU A 157 -5.75 17.98 -3.77
CA LEU A 157 -6.68 16.93 -4.16
C LEU A 157 -6.70 16.71 -5.67
N LEU A 158 -6.72 17.80 -6.44
CA LEU A 158 -6.67 17.78 -7.90
C LEU A 158 -5.40 17.07 -8.41
N LEU A 159 -4.22 17.44 -7.90
CA LEU A 159 -2.96 16.87 -8.37
C LEU A 159 -2.81 15.40 -7.90
N CYS A 160 -3.28 15.04 -6.72
CA CYS A 160 -3.36 13.63 -6.30
C CYS A 160 -4.27 12.81 -7.21
N LYS A 161 -5.44 13.35 -7.59
CA LYS A 161 -6.39 12.66 -8.47
C LYS A 161 -5.79 12.39 -9.85
N VAL A 162 -5.06 13.35 -10.41
CA VAL A 162 -4.45 13.24 -11.74
C VAL A 162 -3.21 12.34 -11.76
N PHE A 163 -2.33 12.47 -10.77
CA PHE A 163 -1.01 11.82 -10.82
C PHE A 163 -0.91 10.53 -10.00
N ARG A 164 -1.90 10.22 -9.15
CA ARG A 164 -1.84 9.04 -8.27
C ARG A 164 -3.12 8.22 -8.23
N TRP A 165 -4.24 8.82 -7.89
CA TRP A 165 -5.48 8.10 -7.56
C TRP A 165 -6.70 8.70 -8.29
N PRO A 166 -7.00 8.26 -9.53
CA PRO A 166 -8.12 8.80 -10.31
C PRO A 166 -9.47 8.66 -9.62
N ASP A 167 -9.62 7.64 -8.77
CA ASP A 167 -10.84 7.33 -8.02
C ASP A 167 -10.98 8.13 -6.71
N LEU A 168 -9.99 8.94 -6.32
CA LEU A 168 -10.01 9.77 -5.12
C LEU A 168 -11.16 10.77 -5.13
N ARG A 169 -11.98 10.81 -4.07
CA ARG A 169 -13.21 11.62 -4.01
C ARG A 169 -13.09 12.79 -3.05
N HIS A 170 -12.60 12.55 -1.84
CA HIS A 170 -12.59 13.52 -0.75
C HIS A 170 -11.20 13.73 -0.15
N SER A 171 -10.96 14.89 0.45
CA SER A 171 -9.71 15.18 1.16
C SER A 171 -9.54 14.35 2.44
N SER A 172 -10.62 13.80 2.99
CA SER A 172 -10.59 12.91 4.17
C SER A 172 -9.95 11.55 3.87
N GLU A 173 -9.87 11.14 2.60
CA GLU A 173 -9.23 9.88 2.20
C GLU A 173 -7.70 9.96 2.19
N VAL A 174 -7.11 11.14 2.41
CA VAL A 174 -5.65 11.33 2.35
C VAL A 174 -5.12 11.99 3.60
N LYS A 175 -3.91 11.59 4.01
CA LYS A 175 -3.15 12.27 5.07
C LYS A 175 -1.82 12.79 4.54
N ARG A 176 -1.35 13.88 5.15
CA ARG A 176 -0.01 14.42 4.90
C ARG A 176 1.04 13.51 5.52
N LEU A 177 2.14 13.29 4.81
CA LEU A 177 3.29 12.53 5.31
C LEU A 177 4.23 13.45 6.11
N CYS A 178 4.90 12.89 7.13
CA CYS A 178 5.84 13.61 8.00
C CYS A 178 7.08 14.16 7.27
N CYS A 179 7.41 13.61 6.09
CA CYS A 179 8.47 14.12 5.24
C CYS A 179 8.14 15.45 4.54
N CYS A 180 6.89 15.91 4.63
CA CYS A 180 6.44 17.18 4.11
C CYS A 180 6.75 18.31 5.09
N GLU A 181 7.37 19.40 4.61
CA GLU A 181 7.67 20.58 5.45
C GLU A 181 6.40 21.27 5.99
N SER A 182 5.26 21.05 5.34
CA SER A 182 3.93 21.52 5.77
C SER A 182 3.21 20.55 6.71
N TYR A 183 3.79 19.41 7.07
CA TYR A 183 3.18 18.47 8.01
C TYR A 183 3.00 19.13 9.39
N GLY A 184 1.80 19.01 9.96
CA GLY A 184 1.44 19.64 11.24
C GLY A 184 1.38 21.17 11.22
N LYS A 185 1.59 21.83 10.07
CA LYS A 185 1.55 23.29 9.95
C LYS A 185 0.29 23.73 9.21
N ILE A 186 -0.39 24.72 9.77
CA ILE A 186 -1.49 25.40 9.10
C ILE A 186 -0.92 26.67 8.49
N ASN A 187 -0.81 26.71 7.16
CA ASN A 187 -0.48 27.93 6.42
C ASN A 187 -1.69 28.29 5.53
N PRO A 188 -2.36 29.43 5.80
CA PRO A 188 -3.55 29.83 5.07
C PRO A 188 -3.26 30.30 3.63
N GLU A 189 -2.03 30.72 3.33
CA GLU A 189 -1.65 31.27 2.02
C GLU A 189 -1.14 30.20 1.06
N LEU A 190 -0.26 29.33 1.54
CA LEU A 190 0.44 28.35 0.72
C LEU A 190 0.35 26.96 1.33
N VAL A 191 -0.11 25.99 0.54
CA VAL A 191 -0.16 24.59 0.91
C VAL A 191 0.76 23.78 0.01
N CYS A 192 1.33 22.69 0.54
CA CYS A 192 2.05 21.75 -0.30
C CYS A 192 1.08 21.00 -1.22
N CYS A 193 1.40 21.02 -2.50
CA CYS A 193 0.65 20.39 -3.59
C CYS A 193 1.44 19.25 -4.25
N ASN A 194 2.56 18.80 -3.65
CA ASN A 194 3.30 17.64 -4.12
C ASN A 194 2.46 16.37 -3.87
N PRO A 195 2.05 15.62 -4.92
CA PRO A 195 1.19 14.44 -4.76
C PRO A 195 1.83 13.34 -3.91
N HIS A 196 3.17 13.25 -3.88
CA HIS A 196 3.92 12.24 -3.13
C HIS A 196 4.22 12.64 -1.67
N HIS A 197 3.73 13.80 -1.22
CA HIS A 197 3.73 14.21 0.19
C HIS A 197 2.40 13.88 0.89
N LEU A 198 1.47 13.27 0.18
CA LEU A 198 0.22 12.73 0.71
C LEU A 198 0.26 11.20 0.61
N SER A 199 -0.48 10.54 1.47
CA SER A 199 -0.74 9.10 1.38
C SER A 199 -2.24 8.88 1.48
N ARG A 200 -2.74 7.88 0.78
CA ARG A 200 -4.16 7.51 0.89
C ARG A 200 -4.36 6.67 2.14
N LEU A 201 -5.43 6.89 2.87
CA LEU A 201 -5.73 6.11 4.06
C LEU A 201 -6.24 4.73 3.64
N CYS A 202 -5.72 3.67 4.26
CA CYS A 202 -6.26 2.33 4.13
C CYS A 202 -7.60 2.30 4.86
N GLU A 203 -8.68 2.07 4.13
CA GLU A 203 -9.99 1.82 4.74
C GLU A 203 -9.93 0.47 5.47
N LEU A 204 -10.19 0.49 6.77
CA LEU A 204 -10.45 -0.74 7.51
C LEU A 204 -11.82 -1.21 7.04
N GLU A 205 -11.84 -2.22 6.18
CA GLU A 205 -13.07 -2.81 5.66
C GLU A 205 -13.98 -3.12 6.85
N SER A 206 -15.20 -2.58 6.83
CA SER A 206 -16.18 -2.88 7.87
C SER A 206 -16.38 -4.40 7.91
N PRO A 207 -16.51 -5.02 9.10
CA PRO A 207 -16.70 -6.46 9.16
C PRO A 207 -17.83 -6.86 8.21
N PRO A 208 -17.69 -7.96 7.45
CA PRO A 208 -18.69 -8.33 6.47
C PRO A 208 -20.05 -8.43 7.18
N PRO A 209 -21.16 -8.06 6.50
CA PRO A 209 -22.47 -8.06 7.10
C PRO A 209 -22.76 -9.40 7.81
N PRO A 210 -23.51 -9.39 8.93
CA PRO A 210 -23.65 -10.52 9.86
C PRO A 210 -24.18 -11.84 9.25
N TYR A 211 -24.62 -11.82 8.00
CA TYR A 211 -25.03 -13.00 7.23
C TYR A 211 -23.88 -13.73 6.51
N SER A 212 -22.63 -13.25 6.60
CA SER A 212 -21.46 -13.95 6.04
C SER A 212 -20.92 -15.08 6.92
N ARG A 213 -21.69 -15.53 7.92
CA ARG A 213 -21.35 -16.73 8.69
C ARG A 213 -21.46 -17.95 7.77
N TYR A 214 -20.32 -18.38 7.25
CA TYR A 214 -20.16 -19.78 6.88
C TYR A 214 -20.44 -20.63 8.13
N PRO A 215 -21.21 -21.72 8.02
CA PRO A 215 -21.58 -22.54 9.18
C PRO A 215 -20.33 -23.07 9.88
N MET A 216 -20.13 -22.67 11.14
CA MET A 216 -19.11 -23.20 12.04
C MET A 216 -19.53 -24.57 12.61
N ASP A 217 -20.31 -25.36 11.87
CA ASP A 217 -20.96 -26.57 12.38
C ASP A 217 -20.10 -27.84 12.27
N PHE A 218 -18.83 -27.73 11.84
CA PHE A 218 -17.90 -28.88 11.83
C PHE A 218 -16.88 -28.89 12.97
N LEU A 219 -16.94 -27.95 13.91
CA LEU A 219 -16.13 -27.99 15.14
C LEU A 219 -17.03 -28.19 16.35
N LYS A 220 -17.71 -29.34 16.40
CA LYS A 220 -18.18 -29.91 17.66
C LYS A 220 -17.06 -30.82 18.16
N PRO A 221 -16.35 -30.50 19.26
CA PRO A 221 -15.46 -31.46 19.88
C PRO A 221 -16.34 -32.61 20.38
N SER A 222 -16.16 -33.80 19.82
CA SER A 222 -16.55 -35.02 20.51
C SER A 222 -15.78 -35.04 21.82
N ALA A 223 -16.49 -34.88 22.93
CA ALA A 223 -15.97 -35.03 24.27
C ALA A 223 -15.46 -36.46 24.41
N ASP A 224 -14.16 -36.67 24.20
CA ASP A 224 -13.34 -37.77 24.73
C ASP A 224 -11.91 -37.65 24.18
N CYS A 225 -11.12 -36.72 24.74
CA CYS A 225 -9.66 -36.81 24.82
C CYS A 225 -9.12 -35.64 25.67
N PRO A 226 -8.44 -35.89 26.80
CA PRO A 226 -7.60 -34.86 27.40
C PRO A 226 -6.31 -34.72 26.56
N ASP A 227 -5.80 -33.49 26.47
CA ASP A 227 -4.54 -33.08 25.81
C ASP A 227 -4.52 -32.97 24.27
N ALA A 228 -5.16 -31.92 23.74
CA ALA A 228 -4.72 -31.28 22.50
C ALA A 228 -5.17 -29.81 22.44
N VAL A 229 -4.49 -28.93 23.17
CA VAL A 229 -4.51 -27.48 22.91
C VAL A 229 -3.43 -27.19 21.88
N PRO A 230 -3.72 -26.62 20.69
CA PRO A 230 -2.67 -26.19 19.79
C PRO A 230 -2.07 -24.88 20.31
N SER A 231 -1.00 -25.02 21.10
CA SER A 231 -0.17 -23.90 21.53
C SER A 231 0.43 -23.23 20.30
N SER A 232 0.06 -21.96 20.10
CA SER A 232 0.63 -21.09 19.05
C SER A 232 2.00 -20.57 19.50
N ALA A 233 2.95 -21.48 19.69
CA ALA A 233 4.31 -21.18 20.10
C ALA A 233 5.32 -21.79 19.11
N GLU A 234 5.31 -21.35 17.84
CA GLU A 234 6.33 -21.75 16.85
C GLU A 234 7.32 -20.64 16.49
N THR A 235 7.16 -19.42 17.01
CA THR A 235 8.23 -18.42 16.97
C THR A 235 9.04 -18.58 18.24
N GLY A 236 10.19 -19.26 18.14
CA GLY A 236 11.15 -19.35 19.24
C GLY A 236 11.43 -17.96 19.79
N GLY A 237 10.96 -17.70 21.01
CA GLY A 237 11.09 -16.42 21.66
C GLY A 237 12.55 -16.03 21.77
N THR A 238 12.89 -14.84 21.27
CA THR A 238 14.11 -14.17 21.73
C THR A 238 13.85 -13.76 23.18
N ASN A 239 14.32 -14.58 24.13
CA ASN A 239 14.32 -14.25 25.55
C ASN A 239 15.09 -12.95 25.75
N TYR A 240 14.40 -11.85 26.00
CA TYR A 240 14.98 -10.67 26.60
C TYR A 240 14.94 -10.86 28.12
N LEU A 241 15.97 -11.48 28.68
CA LEU A 241 16.37 -11.13 30.03
C LEU A 241 17.29 -9.92 29.90
N ALA A 242 16.80 -8.75 30.29
CA ALA A 242 17.68 -7.64 30.61
C ALA A 242 18.70 -8.13 31.66
N PRO A 243 20.02 -8.00 31.44
CA PRO A 243 20.98 -8.31 32.50
C PRO A 243 20.82 -7.28 33.62
N GLY A 244 20.10 -7.66 34.66
CA GLY A 244 20.19 -7.00 35.95
C GLY A 244 21.56 -7.30 36.57
N GLY A 245 22.33 -6.24 36.77
CA GLY A 245 23.33 -6.13 37.83
C GLY A 245 24.56 -7.03 37.75
N LEU A 246 25.62 -6.52 37.11
CA LEU A 246 26.97 -6.63 37.65
C LEU A 246 27.59 -5.23 37.62
N SER A 247 27.57 -4.58 38.79
CA SER A 247 28.51 -3.50 39.11
C SER A 247 29.93 -4.03 38.95
N ASP A 248 30.71 -3.44 38.05
CA ASP A 248 31.85 -2.62 38.44
C ASP A 248 32.58 -2.12 37.20
N SER A 249 32.43 -0.82 36.91
CA SER A 249 33.39 0.03 36.19
C SER A 249 32.79 1.44 36.17
N GLN A 250 33.10 2.20 37.21
CA GLN A 250 32.87 3.64 37.28
C GLN A 250 33.60 4.33 36.12
N LEU A 251 32.90 4.67 35.03
CA LEU A 251 33.27 5.78 34.15
C LEU A 251 32.00 6.41 33.55
N LEU A 252 31.58 7.51 34.18
CA LEU A 252 30.76 8.62 33.67
C LEU A 252 29.48 8.24 32.91
N LEU A 253 28.39 8.10 33.67
CA LEU A 253 27.02 8.14 33.16
C LEU A 253 26.69 9.60 32.76
N GLU A 254 26.79 9.92 31.47
CA GLU A 254 26.22 11.16 30.93
C GLU A 254 24.67 11.03 30.91
N PRO A 255 23.91 11.97 31.47
CA PRO A 255 22.44 11.95 31.41
C PRO A 255 21.96 12.28 29.99
N GLY A 256 21.89 11.28 29.11
CA GLY A 256 21.53 11.50 27.71
C GLY A 256 21.10 10.27 26.92
N ASP A 257 20.69 9.18 27.57
CA ASP A 257 20.36 7.94 26.86
C ASP A 257 19.06 8.12 26.06
N ARG A 258 19.22 8.39 24.75
CA ARG A 258 18.11 8.55 23.80
C ARG A 258 17.33 7.23 23.71
N SER A 259 16.29 7.10 24.53
CA SER A 259 15.39 5.95 24.50
C SER A 259 14.85 5.74 23.09
N HIS A 260 15.12 4.58 22.49
CA HIS A 260 14.46 4.15 21.28
C HIS A 260 12.97 3.94 21.57
N TRP A 261 12.11 4.16 20.57
CA TRP A 261 10.66 4.00 20.71
C TRP A 261 10.15 2.68 20.13
N CYS A 262 10.92 2.08 19.21
CA CYS A 262 10.69 0.71 18.76
C CYS A 262 12.00 0.01 18.37
N VAL A 263 11.90 -1.31 18.26
CA VAL A 263 12.94 -2.19 17.72
C VAL A 263 12.34 -2.95 16.53
N VAL A 264 13.09 -3.04 15.43
CA VAL A 264 12.67 -3.76 14.23
C VAL A 264 13.56 -4.99 14.02
N ALA A 265 12.93 -6.15 13.83
CA ALA A 265 13.57 -7.39 13.42
C ALA A 265 13.14 -7.77 12.00
N TYR A 266 14.10 -8.21 11.18
CA TYR A 266 13.84 -8.72 9.84
C TYR A 266 13.98 -10.25 9.81
N TRP A 267 13.06 -10.88 9.09
CA TRP A 267 12.93 -12.32 9.03
C TRP A 267 12.73 -12.79 7.58
N GLU A 268 13.34 -13.92 7.28
CA GLU A 268 13.13 -14.68 6.05
C GLU A 268 12.58 -16.05 6.43
N GLU A 269 11.31 -16.28 6.13
CA GLU A 269 10.57 -17.48 6.59
C GLU A 269 10.66 -17.60 8.13
N LYS A 270 11.28 -18.67 8.66
CA LYS A 270 11.46 -18.90 10.09
C LYS A 270 12.78 -18.33 10.66
N THR A 271 13.64 -17.74 9.83
CA THR A 271 15.01 -17.38 10.21
C THR A 271 15.16 -15.87 10.35
N ARG A 272 15.70 -15.41 11.48
CA ARG A 272 16.04 -13.99 11.70
C ARG A 272 17.28 -13.63 10.90
N VAL A 273 17.21 -12.53 10.16
CA VAL A 273 18.30 -12.07 9.29
C VAL A 273 18.77 -10.69 9.74
N GLY A 274 20.06 -10.58 10.05
CA GLY A 274 20.65 -9.35 10.56
C GLY A 274 20.44 -9.11 12.06
N ARG A 275 20.91 -7.94 12.52
CA ARG A 275 20.75 -7.47 13.91
C ARG A 275 19.41 -6.78 14.09
N LEU A 276 19.00 -6.62 15.34
CA LEU A 276 17.86 -5.77 15.70
C LEU A 276 18.20 -4.31 15.39
N TYR A 277 17.24 -3.59 14.82
CA TYR A 277 17.38 -2.18 14.48
C TYR A 277 16.61 -1.32 15.49
N CYS A 278 17.33 -0.61 16.36
CA CYS A 278 16.73 0.29 17.36
C CYS A 278 16.39 1.65 16.73
N VAL A 279 15.17 2.14 16.92
CA VAL A 279 14.68 3.37 16.29
C VAL A 279 14.53 4.48 17.32
N GLN A 280 15.33 5.54 17.16
CA GLN A 280 15.25 6.74 18.00
C GLN A 280 14.48 7.87 17.30
N GLU A 281 14.77 8.09 16.03
CA GLU A 281 14.13 9.14 15.22
C GLU A 281 12.64 8.88 15.02
N PRO A 282 11.79 9.92 14.94
CA PRO A 282 10.34 9.75 14.84
C PRO A 282 9.89 9.07 13.53
N SER A 283 10.76 8.96 12.54
CA SER A 283 10.48 8.26 11.29
C SER A 283 11.64 7.35 10.89
N LEU A 284 11.32 6.16 10.39
CA LEU A 284 12.27 5.19 9.85
C LEU A 284 11.84 4.73 8.46
N ASP A 285 12.76 4.82 7.51
CA ASP A 285 12.61 4.25 6.17
C ASP A 285 13.18 2.82 6.17
N ILE A 286 12.40 1.82 5.75
CA ILE A 286 12.84 0.43 5.62
C ILE A 286 12.70 0.01 4.16
N PHE A 287 13.79 -0.40 3.51
CA PHE A 287 13.83 -0.57 2.06
C PHE A 287 14.85 -1.63 1.64
N TYR A 288 14.74 -2.13 0.41
CA TYR A 288 15.74 -3.01 -0.20
C TYR A 288 16.70 -2.23 -1.10
N ASP A 289 16.17 -1.30 -1.89
CA ASP A 289 16.95 -0.41 -2.75
C ASP A 289 16.39 1.02 -2.65
N LEU A 290 17.24 1.95 -2.23
CA LEU A 290 16.93 3.37 -2.13
C LEU A 290 18.23 4.17 -2.30
N PRO A 291 18.54 4.69 -3.50
CA PRO A 291 19.86 5.28 -3.82
C PRO A 291 20.28 6.46 -2.92
N GLN A 292 19.31 7.18 -2.36
CA GLN A 292 19.51 8.36 -1.50
C GLN A 292 18.83 8.18 -0.12
N GLY A 293 18.59 6.92 0.27
CA GLY A 293 17.85 6.57 1.47
C GLY A 293 18.72 6.44 2.70
N ASN A 294 18.32 7.11 3.79
CA ASN A 294 18.84 6.82 5.13
C ASN A 294 17.79 5.99 5.87
N GLY A 295 18.22 4.91 6.53
CA GLY A 295 17.32 4.04 7.29
C GLY A 295 17.79 2.59 7.30
N PHE A 296 16.84 1.66 7.43
CA PHE A 296 17.12 0.24 7.52
C PHE A 296 17.12 -0.42 6.14
N CYS A 297 18.30 -0.59 5.57
CA CYS A 297 18.50 -1.22 4.26
C CYS A 297 18.57 -2.75 4.36
N LEU A 298 17.50 -3.42 3.96
CA LEU A 298 17.40 -4.89 3.93
C LEU A 298 18.30 -5.52 2.86
N GLY A 299 18.65 -4.76 1.81
CA GLY A 299 19.55 -5.20 0.74
C GLY A 299 20.99 -5.39 1.20
N GLN A 300 21.40 -4.71 2.27
CA GLN A 300 22.73 -4.85 2.89
C GLN A 300 22.82 -6.01 3.88
N LEU A 301 21.71 -6.66 4.20
CA LEU A 301 21.70 -7.80 5.10
C LEU A 301 22.16 -9.06 4.36
N ASN A 302 23.11 -9.77 4.96
CA ASN A 302 23.56 -11.07 4.47
C ASN A 302 22.43 -12.09 4.65
N SER A 303 21.87 -12.55 3.53
CA SER A 303 20.88 -13.63 3.50
C SER A 303 21.59 -14.93 3.12
N ASP A 304 21.62 -15.87 4.05
CA ASP A 304 22.08 -17.24 3.79
C ASP A 304 20.94 -18.13 3.21
N ASN A 305 19.73 -17.55 3.04
CA ASN A 305 18.56 -18.29 2.59
C ASN A 305 18.65 -18.57 1.08
N LYS A 306 18.71 -19.86 0.72
CA LYS A 306 18.80 -20.35 -0.67
C LYS A 306 17.45 -20.43 -1.38
N SER A 307 16.35 -20.08 -0.71
CA SER A 307 15.00 -20.11 -1.26
C SER A 307 14.86 -19.10 -2.41
N GLN A 308 14.59 -19.61 -3.62
CA GLN A 308 14.35 -18.76 -4.79
C GLN A 308 13.16 -17.81 -4.59
N LEU A 309 12.17 -18.22 -3.79
CA LEU A 309 11.01 -17.38 -3.50
C LEU A 309 11.40 -16.19 -2.61
N VAL A 310 12.24 -16.42 -1.60
CA VAL A 310 12.77 -15.36 -0.72
C VAL A 310 13.54 -14.34 -1.56
N GLN A 311 14.48 -14.78 -2.40
CA GLN A 311 15.25 -13.89 -3.28
C GLN A 311 14.35 -13.07 -4.23
N LYS A 312 13.32 -13.70 -4.81
CA LYS A 312 12.31 -13.02 -5.66
C LYS A 312 11.48 -12.00 -4.88
N VAL A 313 11.17 -12.23 -3.60
CA VAL A 313 10.42 -11.28 -2.78
C VAL A 313 11.32 -10.15 -2.30
N ARG A 314 12.56 -10.43 -1.88
CA ARG A 314 13.56 -9.44 -1.48
C ARG A 314 13.74 -8.36 -2.55
N SER A 315 13.93 -8.75 -3.81
CA SER A 315 14.09 -7.80 -4.92
C SER A 315 12.83 -6.98 -5.22
N LYS A 316 11.65 -7.45 -4.81
CA LYS A 316 10.37 -6.74 -4.98
C LYS A 316 10.06 -5.75 -3.86
N ILE A 317 10.79 -5.75 -2.74
CA ILE A 317 10.59 -4.79 -1.65
C ILE A 317 10.83 -3.36 -2.16
N GLY A 318 11.88 -3.14 -2.97
CA GLY A 318 12.20 -1.84 -3.55
C GLY A 318 12.32 -0.74 -2.48
N CYS A 319 11.58 0.35 -2.64
CA CYS A 319 11.53 1.47 -1.67
C CYS A 319 10.87 1.11 -0.32
N GLY A 320 10.27 -0.08 -0.23
CA GLY A 320 9.74 -0.67 1.00
C GLY A 320 8.68 0.18 1.69
N ILE A 321 8.87 0.46 2.96
CA ILE A 321 7.92 1.18 3.82
C ILE A 321 8.57 2.34 4.56
N GLN A 322 7.75 3.24 5.06
CA GLN A 322 8.13 4.24 6.06
C GLN A 322 7.29 4.03 7.32
N LEU A 323 7.97 3.84 8.45
CA LEU A 323 7.38 3.85 9.79
C LEU A 323 7.45 5.27 10.34
N THR A 324 6.37 5.76 10.95
CA THR A 324 6.34 7.07 11.58
C THR A 324 5.61 7.01 12.91
N ARG A 325 6.27 7.50 13.96
CA ARG A 325 5.68 7.77 15.26
C ARG A 325 4.98 9.13 15.22
N GLU A 326 3.67 9.12 15.35
CA GLU A 326 2.81 10.30 15.42
C GLU A 326 2.16 10.39 16.81
N VAL A 327 1.46 11.48 17.10
CA VAL A 327 0.85 11.71 18.43
C VAL A 327 -0.23 10.69 18.77
N ASP A 328 -0.92 10.18 17.75
CA ASP A 328 -2.06 9.30 17.90
C ASP A 328 -1.67 7.82 17.81
N GLY A 329 -0.47 7.50 17.32
CA GLY A 329 -0.02 6.14 17.11
C GLY A 329 1.15 6.01 16.14
N VAL A 330 1.42 4.77 15.71
CA VAL A 330 2.46 4.47 14.72
C VAL A 330 1.81 4.16 13.38
N TRP A 331 2.23 4.90 12.37
CA TRP A 331 1.76 4.78 11.00
C TRP A 331 2.77 4.05 10.12
N VAL A 332 2.24 3.27 9.16
CA VAL A 332 3.01 2.57 8.14
C VAL A 332 2.57 3.09 6.78
N TYR A 333 3.50 3.70 6.03
CA TYR A 333 3.28 4.15 4.66
C TYR A 333 3.96 3.20 3.67
N ASN A 334 3.19 2.62 2.74
CA ASN A 334 3.73 1.72 1.72
C ASN A 334 4.29 2.51 0.52
N ARG A 335 5.62 2.49 0.36
CA ARG A 335 6.35 3.12 -0.76
C ARG A 335 6.74 2.13 -1.85
N SER A 336 6.55 0.84 -1.60
CA SER A 336 6.89 -0.21 -2.55
C SER A 336 5.89 -0.24 -3.71
N SER A 337 6.26 -0.94 -4.78
CA SER A 337 5.35 -1.19 -5.92
C SER A 337 4.38 -2.35 -5.69
N TYR A 338 4.44 -3.00 -4.52
CA TYR A 338 3.64 -4.18 -4.21
C TYR A 338 2.85 -3.98 -2.89
N PRO A 339 1.76 -4.73 -2.68
CA PRO A 339 1.08 -4.70 -1.40
C PRO A 339 1.97 -5.23 -0.27
N ILE A 340 1.78 -4.66 0.91
CA ILE A 340 2.25 -5.21 2.18
C ILE A 340 1.04 -5.72 2.98
N PHE A 341 1.30 -6.59 3.95
CA PHE A 341 0.27 -7.21 4.77
C PHE A 341 0.62 -7.00 6.23
N ILE A 342 -0.32 -6.49 7.02
CA ILE A 342 -0.06 -6.04 8.39
C ILE A 342 -1.03 -6.71 9.35
N LYS A 343 -0.50 -7.19 10.47
CA LYS A 343 -1.25 -7.69 11.61
C LYS A 343 -0.81 -6.95 12.88
N SER A 344 -1.78 -6.51 13.66
CA SER A 344 -1.57 -5.76 14.90
C SER A 344 -2.81 -5.87 15.77
N ALA A 345 -2.64 -6.09 17.08
CA ALA A 345 -3.76 -6.19 18.01
C ALA A 345 -4.64 -4.92 18.06
N THR A 346 -4.07 -3.75 17.74
CA THR A 346 -4.78 -2.46 17.78
C THR A 346 -5.58 -2.15 16.51
N LEU A 347 -5.36 -2.90 15.42
CA LEU A 347 -6.13 -2.78 14.19
C LEU A 347 -7.47 -3.51 14.28
N ASP A 348 -7.52 -4.58 15.06
CA ASP A 348 -8.69 -5.41 15.22
C ASP A 348 -9.75 -4.75 16.11
N ASN A 349 -11.01 -5.15 15.89
CA ASN A 349 -12.08 -4.80 16.81
C ASN A 349 -11.88 -5.61 18.11
N PRO A 350 -11.88 -5.00 19.31
CA PRO A 350 -11.78 -5.74 20.58
C PRO A 350 -12.85 -6.83 20.76
N ASP A 351 -14.01 -6.70 20.09
CA ASP A 351 -15.08 -7.70 20.12
C ASP A 351 -14.90 -8.83 19.10
N SER A 352 -13.93 -8.71 18.19
CA SER A 352 -13.62 -9.71 17.17
C SER A 352 -12.68 -10.76 17.73
N ARG A 353 -13.06 -12.04 17.62
CA ARG A 353 -12.18 -13.18 17.96
C ARG A 353 -11.18 -13.52 16.86
N THR A 354 -11.20 -12.82 15.72
CA THR A 354 -10.29 -13.06 14.60
C THR A 354 -9.34 -11.88 14.45
N LEU A 355 -8.04 -12.13 14.63
CA LEU A 355 -6.99 -11.17 14.27
C LEU A 355 -6.83 -11.15 12.75
N LEU A 356 -7.17 -10.02 12.14
CA LEU A 356 -7.18 -9.87 10.69
C LEU A 356 -5.81 -9.43 10.17
N VAL A 357 -5.52 -9.85 8.93
CA VAL A 357 -4.35 -9.40 8.19
C VAL A 357 -4.79 -8.39 7.15
N HIS A 358 -4.42 -7.13 7.37
CA HIS A 358 -4.81 -6.00 6.54
C HIS A 358 -3.85 -5.84 5.36
N LYS A 359 -4.38 -5.82 4.14
CA LYS A 359 -3.61 -5.58 2.92
C LYS A 359 -3.50 -4.09 2.64
N VAL A 360 -2.29 -3.56 2.56
CA VAL A 360 -2.01 -2.14 2.31
C VAL A 360 -1.37 -1.98 0.94
N PHE A 361 -2.07 -1.30 0.03
CA PHE A 361 -1.61 -1.08 -1.34
C PHE A 361 -0.50 -0.02 -1.45
N PRO A 362 0.29 -0.01 -2.54
CA PRO A 362 1.24 1.05 -2.84
C PRO A 362 0.63 2.46 -2.72
N GLY A 363 1.30 3.34 -1.98
CA GLY A 363 0.85 4.71 -1.75
C GLY A 363 -0.18 4.87 -0.62
N PHE A 364 -0.59 3.78 0.03
CA PHE A 364 -1.51 3.83 1.16
C PHE A 364 -0.76 3.86 2.49
N SER A 365 -1.40 4.44 3.50
CA SER A 365 -0.98 4.46 4.89
C SER A 365 -2.04 3.83 5.78
N ILE A 366 -1.59 3.13 6.82
CA ILE A 366 -2.44 2.59 7.87
C ILE A 366 -1.86 2.93 9.24
N LYS A 367 -2.72 3.21 10.21
CA LYS A 367 -2.34 3.39 11.61
C LYS A 367 -2.12 2.01 12.24
N ALA A 368 -0.96 1.43 12.01
CA ALA A 368 -0.67 0.05 12.39
C ALA A 368 -0.62 -0.17 13.90
N PHE A 369 -0.39 0.89 14.69
CA PHE A 369 -0.42 0.83 16.14
C PHE A 369 -1.16 2.04 16.71
N ASP A 370 -2.18 1.82 17.51
CA ASP A 370 -2.93 2.88 18.20
C ASP A 370 -2.62 2.86 19.70
N TYR A 371 -2.13 3.98 20.23
CA TYR A 371 -1.68 4.06 21.62
C TYR A 371 -2.83 3.84 22.61
N GLU A 372 -3.98 4.48 22.40
CA GLU A 372 -5.12 4.38 23.32
C GLU A 372 -5.70 2.96 23.35
N LYS A 373 -5.80 2.32 22.17
CA LYS A 373 -6.24 0.93 22.09
C LYS A 373 -5.25 -0.03 22.74
N ALA A 374 -3.94 0.18 22.55
CA ALA A 374 -2.93 -0.67 23.16
C ALA A 374 -3.00 -0.65 24.70
N TYR A 375 -3.17 0.52 25.30
CA TYR A 375 -3.37 0.63 26.75
C TYR A 375 -4.68 -0.02 27.21
N SER A 376 -5.75 0.09 26.43
CA SER A 376 -7.04 -0.54 26.76
C SER A 376 -6.99 -2.08 26.70
N LEU A 377 -6.10 -2.64 25.87
CA LEU A 377 -5.85 -4.08 25.77
C LEU A 377 -4.94 -4.62 26.89
N GLN A 378 -4.23 -3.76 27.62
CA GLN A 378 -3.50 -4.13 28.84
C GLN A 378 -4.48 -4.38 30.00
N ARG A 379 -5.32 -5.42 29.93
CA ARG A 379 -6.15 -5.81 31.07
C ARG A 379 -5.32 -6.67 32.06
N PRO A 380 -5.35 -6.38 33.37
CA PRO A 380 -4.54 -7.09 34.37
C PRO A 380 -4.82 -8.59 34.57
N ASN A 381 -5.94 -9.12 34.04
CA ASN A 381 -6.48 -10.43 34.45
C ASN A 381 -6.71 -11.45 33.31
N ASP A 382 -6.30 -11.16 32.08
CA ASP A 382 -6.38 -12.15 31.01
C ASP A 382 -5.16 -13.07 31.06
N HIS A 383 -5.34 -14.30 31.52
CA HIS A 383 -4.30 -15.33 31.59
C HIS A 383 -3.69 -15.68 30.21
N GLU A 384 -4.34 -15.31 29.10
CA GLU A 384 -3.79 -15.43 27.73
C GLU A 384 -2.80 -14.30 27.37
N PHE A 385 -2.76 -13.20 28.14
CA PHE A 385 -1.79 -12.10 27.99
C PHE A 385 -0.51 -12.29 28.81
N MET A 386 -0.40 -13.37 29.59
CA MET A 386 0.77 -13.67 30.42
C MET A 386 1.88 -14.44 29.69
N GLN A 387 1.66 -14.88 28.45
CA GLN A 387 2.71 -15.51 27.66
C GLN A 387 3.53 -14.43 26.95
N GLN A 388 4.78 -14.24 27.41
CA GLN A 388 5.79 -13.54 26.63
C GLN A 388 5.90 -14.21 25.24
N PRO A 389 5.99 -13.43 24.15
CA PRO A 389 6.16 -11.97 24.08
C PRO A 389 4.83 -11.21 24.13
N TRP A 390 4.86 -9.97 24.61
CA TRP A 390 3.72 -9.05 24.67
C TRP A 390 3.08 -8.83 23.28
N THR A 391 2.14 -9.70 22.90
CA THR A 391 1.49 -9.71 21.58
C THR A 391 0.73 -8.41 21.28
N GLY A 392 0.37 -7.66 22.33
CA GLY A 392 -0.29 -6.37 22.23
C GLY A 392 0.60 -5.20 21.80
N PHE A 393 1.95 -5.32 21.87
CA PHE A 393 2.91 -4.24 21.54
C PHE A 393 3.78 -4.58 20.32
N THR A 394 3.31 -5.50 19.48
CA THR A 394 4.00 -5.93 18.28
C THR A 394 3.15 -5.71 17.03
N VAL A 395 3.81 -5.25 15.98
CA VAL A 395 3.24 -5.15 14.63
C VAL A 395 4.04 -6.07 13.72
N GLN A 396 3.32 -6.93 13.02
CA GLN A 396 3.87 -7.90 12.08
C GLN A 396 3.56 -7.46 10.66
N ILE A 397 4.59 -7.36 9.81
CA ILE A 397 4.47 -6.82 8.43
C ILE A 397 5.12 -7.78 7.43
N SER A 398 4.37 -8.35 6.49
CA SER A 398 4.92 -9.15 5.39
C SER A 398 4.97 -8.34 4.09
N PHE A 399 6.04 -8.52 3.33
CA PHE A 399 6.20 -7.92 2.00
C PHE A 399 5.68 -8.85 0.91
N VAL A 400 4.89 -8.32 -0.04
CA VAL A 400 4.43 -8.98 -1.28
C VAL A 400 3.46 -10.15 -1.07
N LYS A 401 3.62 -10.96 -0.02
CA LYS A 401 2.86 -12.18 0.25
C LYS A 401 2.05 -12.02 1.53
N GLY A 402 0.74 -12.24 1.44
CA GLY A 402 -0.17 -12.26 2.58
C GLY A 402 -0.19 -13.60 3.29
N TRP A 403 -0.72 -13.60 4.51
CA TRP A 403 -0.96 -14.78 5.33
C TRP A 403 -2.25 -14.63 6.12
N GLY A 404 -2.71 -15.73 6.73
CA GLY A 404 -3.94 -15.81 7.51
C GLY A 404 -5.06 -16.52 6.75
N GLN A 405 -6.27 -16.48 7.30
CA GLN A 405 -7.42 -17.27 6.86
C GLN A 405 -7.81 -17.04 5.38
N CYS A 406 -7.61 -15.83 4.87
CA CYS A 406 -7.91 -15.47 3.48
C CYS A 406 -6.78 -15.78 2.49
N TYR A 407 -5.71 -16.47 2.93
CA TYR A 407 -4.52 -16.73 2.14
C TYR A 407 -4.08 -18.19 2.23
N THR A 408 -3.27 -18.63 1.27
CA THR A 408 -2.71 -19.99 1.29
C THR A 408 -1.71 -20.20 2.43
N ARG A 409 -1.04 -19.14 2.88
CA ARG A 409 -0.11 -19.16 4.01
C ARG A 409 -0.90 -18.89 5.28
N GLN A 410 -0.90 -19.81 6.25
CA GLN A 410 -1.61 -19.61 7.51
C GLN A 410 -0.80 -18.81 8.53
N PHE A 411 0.53 -18.98 8.54
CA PHE A 411 1.42 -18.34 9.52
C PHE A 411 2.34 -17.32 8.86
N ILE A 412 2.69 -16.27 9.60
CA ILE A 412 3.64 -15.25 9.11
C ILE A 412 5.03 -15.83 8.87
N SER A 413 5.44 -16.84 9.64
CA SER A 413 6.71 -17.54 9.46
C SER A 413 6.78 -18.34 8.15
N SER A 414 5.63 -18.53 7.48
CA SER A 414 5.59 -19.04 6.11
C SER A 414 5.80 -17.94 5.07
N CYS A 415 5.83 -16.66 5.43
CA CYS A 415 6.07 -15.57 4.49
C CYS A 415 7.55 -15.46 4.14
N PRO A 416 7.91 -15.22 2.87
CA PRO A 416 9.31 -15.20 2.45
C PRO A 416 10.13 -14.07 3.07
N CYS A 417 9.53 -12.90 3.27
CA CYS A 417 10.19 -11.73 3.85
C CYS A 417 9.19 -10.97 4.71
N TRP A 418 9.50 -10.79 5.98
CA TRP A 418 8.63 -10.08 6.91
C TRP A 418 9.41 -9.36 8.01
N LEU A 419 8.74 -8.44 8.68
CA LEU A 419 9.24 -7.63 9.78
C LEU A 419 8.41 -7.88 11.02
N GLU A 420 9.09 -7.83 12.16
CA GLU A 420 8.48 -7.70 13.47
C GLU A 420 8.92 -6.36 14.05
N VAL A 421 7.95 -5.51 14.39
CA VAL A 421 8.17 -4.20 15.01
C VAL A 421 7.68 -4.29 16.44
N ILE A 422 8.56 -4.07 17.39
CA ILE A 422 8.31 -4.19 18.83
C ILE A 422 8.35 -2.78 19.43
N PHE A 423 7.25 -2.35 20.06
CA PHE A 423 7.17 -1.03 20.68
C PHE A 423 7.54 -1.08 22.16
N ASN A 424 8.22 -0.03 22.64
CA ASN A 424 8.57 0.09 24.05
C ASN A 424 7.34 0.56 24.86
N SER A 425 6.97 -0.23 25.88
CA SER A 425 5.86 0.04 26.79
C SER A 425 6.25 0.96 27.95
N ARG A 426 6.83 2.13 27.65
CA ARG A 426 7.18 3.11 28.69
C ARG A 426 6.07 4.12 28.90
#